data_AF-A0A9W9UV99-F1
#
_entry.id   AF-A0A9W9UV99-F1
#
_cell.length_a   1.000
_cell.length_b   1.000
_cell.length_c   1.000
_cell.angle_alpha   90.00
_cell.angle_beta   90.00
_cell.angle_gamma   90.00
#
_symmetry.space_group_name_H-M   'P 1'
#
loop_
_entity.id
_entity.type
_entity.pdbx_description
1 polymer ?
#
loop_
_entity_poly.entity_id
_entity_poly.type
_entity_poly.pdbx_seq_one_letter_code
_entity_poly.pdbx_strand_id
1 'polypeptide(L)'
;MSFLPSIRASSRQAMRTNFAIPAATFHSSAARSLKEDDRNREDLPNHYESNKQEGLKSNKEGKGYWNPELASNSEAGVKADRGELDGDATFEQMQEKTKHVGGQKGKQ
;
A
#
# COMPACT_ATOMS: atom_id res chain seq x y z
N MET A 1 83.47 -15.46 -2.81
CA MET A 1 82.73 -14.56 -1.90
C MET A 1 81.25 -14.68 -2.25
N SER A 2 80.47 -15.28 -1.36
CA SER A 2 79.04 -15.57 -1.52
C SER A 2 78.20 -14.46 -0.89
N PHE A 3 77.27 -13.87 -1.65
CA PHE A 3 76.20 -13.06 -1.10
C PHE A 3 74.87 -13.51 -1.71
N LEU A 4 74.05 -14.14 -0.88
CA LEU A 4 72.67 -14.52 -1.19
C LEU A 4 71.79 -13.26 -1.18
N PRO A 5 70.85 -13.07 -2.12
CA PRO A 5 69.84 -12.03 -2.00
C PRO A 5 68.76 -12.44 -0.98
N SER A 6 68.49 -11.56 -0.02
CA SER A 6 67.43 -11.68 0.97
C SER A 6 66.07 -11.47 0.31
N ILE A 7 65.20 -12.49 0.34
CA ILE A 7 63.81 -12.39 -0.13
C ILE A 7 63.01 -11.66 0.94
N ARG A 8 62.69 -10.39 0.71
CA ARG A 8 61.73 -9.65 1.53
C ARG A 8 60.33 -10.19 1.25
N ALA A 9 59.84 -11.04 2.14
CA ALA A 9 58.45 -11.49 2.13
C ALA A 9 57.53 -10.26 2.23
N SER A 10 56.87 -9.91 1.11
CA SER A 10 55.77 -8.95 1.14
C SER A 10 54.56 -9.67 1.73
N SER A 11 54.25 -9.39 2.99
CA SER A 11 52.97 -9.74 3.58
C SER A 11 51.87 -8.99 2.81
N ARG A 12 51.18 -9.70 1.92
CA ARG A 12 49.90 -9.21 1.38
C ARG A 12 48.94 -9.17 2.56
N GLN A 13 48.73 -7.99 3.13
CA GLN A 13 47.59 -7.76 4.03
C GLN A 13 46.32 -8.04 3.23
N ALA A 14 45.63 -9.13 3.59
CA ALA A 14 44.30 -9.39 3.09
C ALA A 14 43.38 -8.27 3.59
N MET A 15 42.90 -7.44 2.68
CA MET A 15 41.80 -6.50 2.95
C MET A 15 40.59 -7.34 3.37
N ARG A 16 40.30 -7.38 4.66
CA ARG A 16 39.02 -7.93 5.15
C ARG A 16 37.93 -7.01 4.61
N THR A 17 37.21 -7.48 3.61
CA THR A 17 35.95 -6.86 3.20
C THR A 17 34.97 -7.10 4.34
N ASN A 18 34.89 -6.17 5.28
CA ASN A 18 33.74 -6.08 6.18
C ASN A 18 32.53 -5.74 5.32
N PHE A 19 31.86 -6.75 4.78
CA PHE A 19 30.49 -6.60 4.33
C PHE A 19 29.67 -6.33 5.60
N ALA A 20 29.44 -5.06 5.89
CA ALA A 20 28.40 -4.66 6.82
C ALA A 20 27.09 -5.17 6.21
N ILE A 21 26.58 -6.28 6.73
CA ILE A 21 25.23 -6.75 6.44
C ILE A 21 24.32 -5.63 6.95
N PRO A 22 23.54 -4.95 6.10
CA PRO A 22 22.56 -4.01 6.61
C PRO A 22 21.56 -4.84 7.43
N ALA A 23 21.61 -4.72 8.74
CA ALA A 23 20.54 -5.20 9.60
C ALA A 23 19.32 -4.35 9.24
N ALA A 24 18.42 -4.89 8.41
CA ALA A 24 17.14 -4.26 8.14
C ALA A 24 16.37 -4.22 9.46
N THR A 25 16.38 -3.06 10.12
CA THR A 25 15.59 -2.82 11.32
C THR A 25 14.12 -3.01 10.98
N PHE A 26 13.33 -3.61 11.88
CA PHE A 26 11.88 -3.67 11.70
C PHE A 26 11.35 -2.24 11.65
N HIS A 27 10.69 -1.88 10.55
CA HIS A 27 10.07 -0.57 10.37
C HIS A 27 8.63 -0.67 10.87
N SER A 28 8.26 0.11 11.89
CA SER A 28 6.84 0.31 12.22
C SER A 28 6.34 1.57 11.51
N SER A 29 5.11 1.53 11.01
CA SER A 29 4.43 2.69 10.45
C SER A 29 3.25 3.07 11.33
N ALA A 30 2.84 4.33 11.28
CA ALA A 30 1.66 4.80 12.01
C ALA A 30 0.41 4.05 11.54
N ALA A 31 -0.45 3.67 12.49
CA ALA A 31 -1.77 3.15 12.17
C ALA A 31 -2.55 4.23 11.41
N ARG A 32 -2.85 3.98 10.14
CA ARG A 32 -3.72 4.86 9.35
C ARG A 32 -5.16 4.43 9.56
N SER A 33 -6.05 5.41 9.70
CA SER A 33 -7.47 5.15 9.58
C SER A 33 -7.76 4.56 8.20
N LEU A 34 -8.90 3.91 8.07
CA LEU A 34 -9.42 3.47 6.78
C LEU A 34 -9.83 4.67 5.92
N LYS A 35 -10.82 4.52 5.05
CA LYS A 35 -11.34 5.58 4.16
C LYS A 35 -11.40 6.95 4.86
N GLU A 36 -10.58 7.89 4.39
CA GLU A 36 -10.28 9.11 5.15
C GLU A 36 -11.46 10.09 5.18
N ASP A 37 -12.33 10.02 4.16
CA ASP A 37 -13.53 10.84 4.03
C ASP A 37 -14.71 10.35 4.89
N ASP A 38 -14.72 9.08 5.31
CA ASP A 38 -15.83 8.48 6.04
C ASP A 38 -15.63 8.64 7.56
N ARG A 39 -15.81 9.87 8.03
CA ARG A 39 -15.61 10.28 9.43
C ARG A 39 -16.91 10.49 10.22
N ASN A 40 -18.03 10.67 9.53
CA ASN A 40 -19.30 11.16 10.10
C ASN A 40 -20.43 10.11 10.09
N ARG A 41 -20.13 8.84 9.81
CA ARG A 41 -21.12 7.77 9.81
C ARG A 41 -21.34 7.24 11.22
N GLU A 42 -22.61 7.15 11.61
CA GLU A 42 -23.03 6.43 12.81
C GLU A 42 -22.65 4.94 12.68
N ASP A 43 -22.08 4.37 13.74
CA ASP A 43 -21.65 2.96 13.79
C ASP A 43 -20.55 2.54 12.77
N LEU A 44 -19.64 3.47 12.49
CA LEU A 44 -18.47 3.27 11.61
C LEU A 44 -17.65 1.99 11.93
N PRO A 45 -17.40 1.61 13.20
CA PRO A 45 -16.64 0.39 13.50
C PRO A 45 -17.33 -0.90 13.03
N ASN A 46 -18.65 -1.00 13.23
CA ASN A 46 -19.40 -2.20 12.81
C ASN A 46 -19.51 -2.30 11.30
N HIS A 47 -19.65 -1.16 10.60
CA HIS A 47 -19.65 -1.13 9.14
C HIS A 47 -18.32 -1.64 8.56
N TYR A 48 -17.18 -1.25 9.13
CA TYR A 48 -15.90 -1.75 8.65
C TYR A 48 -15.67 -3.22 8.99
N GLU A 49 -16.08 -3.65 10.19
CA GLU A 49 -15.97 -5.06 10.55
C GLU A 49 -16.87 -5.93 9.66
N SER A 50 -18.09 -5.49 9.32
CA SER A 50 -18.95 -6.25 8.41
C SER A 50 -18.33 -6.42 7.02
N ASN A 51 -17.79 -5.34 6.45
CA ASN A 51 -17.11 -5.37 5.15
C ASN A 51 -15.86 -6.26 5.17
N LYS A 52 -15.10 -6.23 6.28
CA LYS A 52 -13.94 -7.11 6.48
C LYS A 52 -14.36 -8.58 6.54
N GLN A 53 -15.41 -8.90 7.30
CA GLN A 53 -15.92 -10.27 7.39
C GLN A 53 -16.46 -10.78 6.05
N GLU A 54 -17.13 -9.93 5.28
CA GLU A 54 -17.56 -10.26 3.93
C GLU A 54 -16.36 -10.55 3.01
N GLY A 55 -15.33 -9.69 3.02
CA GLY A 55 -14.11 -9.92 2.23
C GLY A 55 -13.40 -11.24 2.58
N LEU A 56 -13.39 -11.62 3.87
CA LEU A 56 -12.84 -12.92 4.30
C LEU A 56 -13.67 -14.10 3.77
N LYS A 57 -15.00 -13.99 3.78
CA LYS A 57 -15.90 -15.01 3.21
C LYS A 57 -15.70 -15.14 1.71
N SER A 58 -15.70 -14.02 0.98
CA SER A 58 -15.52 -13.99 -0.48
C SER A 58 -14.16 -14.54 -0.91
N ASN A 59 -13.09 -14.23 -0.16
CA ASN A 59 -11.77 -14.84 -0.38
C ASN A 59 -11.78 -16.36 -0.17
N LYS A 60 -12.49 -16.84 0.86
CA LYS A 60 -12.64 -18.29 1.10
C LYS A 60 -13.42 -18.98 -0.03
N GLU A 61 -14.37 -18.28 -0.64
CA GLU A 61 -15.14 -18.76 -1.79
C GLU A 61 -14.41 -18.63 -3.13
N GLY A 62 -13.21 -18.04 -3.16
CA GLY A 62 -12.44 -17.78 -4.39
C GLY A 62 -12.97 -16.61 -5.22
N LYS A 63 -13.90 -15.82 -4.68
CA LYS A 63 -14.48 -14.61 -5.29
C LYS A 63 -13.96 -13.35 -4.60
N GLY A 64 -12.67 -13.33 -4.27
CA GLY A 64 -12.03 -12.15 -3.69
C GLY A 64 -12.20 -10.96 -4.64
N TYR A 65 -12.74 -9.86 -4.13
CA TYR A 65 -12.95 -8.63 -4.88
C TYR A 65 -12.34 -7.45 -4.14
N TRP A 66 -12.04 -6.37 -4.87
CA TRP A 66 -11.50 -5.16 -4.27
C TRP A 66 -12.63 -4.32 -3.67
N ASN A 67 -12.56 -4.02 -2.37
CA ASN A 67 -13.63 -3.29 -1.68
C ASN A 67 -13.28 -1.79 -1.56
N PRO A 68 -14.01 -0.88 -2.23
CA PRO A 68 -13.76 0.56 -2.18
C PRO A 68 -14.05 1.20 -0.82
N GLU A 69 -14.82 0.53 0.05
CA GLU A 69 -15.12 1.01 1.40
C GLU A 69 -13.98 0.74 2.38
N LEU A 70 -13.16 -0.30 2.12
CA LEU A 70 -11.98 -0.62 2.93
C LEU A 70 -10.70 0.04 2.39
N ALA A 71 -10.69 0.42 1.11
CA ALA A 71 -9.53 1.05 0.48
C ALA A 71 -9.31 2.49 0.99
N SER A 72 -8.04 2.92 0.99
CA SER A 72 -7.71 4.34 1.19
C SER A 72 -8.16 5.17 -0.03
N ASN A 73 -8.44 6.45 0.19
CA ASN A 73 -8.79 7.39 -0.88
C ASN A 73 -7.75 7.43 -2.00
N SER A 74 -6.46 7.38 -1.64
CA SER A 74 -5.38 7.37 -2.63
C SER A 74 -5.35 6.08 -3.45
N GLU A 75 -5.69 4.94 -2.84
CA GLU A 75 -5.77 3.64 -3.54
C GLU A 75 -6.99 3.58 -4.47
N ALA A 76 -8.13 4.10 -4.01
CA ALA A 76 -9.34 4.20 -4.82
C ALA A 76 -9.13 5.07 -6.07
N GLY A 77 -8.39 6.17 -5.95
CA GLY A 77 -8.02 7.01 -7.10
C GLY A 77 -7.20 6.24 -8.15
N VAL A 78 -6.16 5.53 -7.72
CA VAL A 78 -5.33 4.70 -8.62
C VAL A 78 -6.14 3.59 -9.29
N LYS A 79 -7.09 2.99 -8.56
CA LYS A 79 -7.99 1.97 -9.09
C LYS A 79 -8.97 2.52 -10.12
N ALA A 80 -9.51 3.71 -9.85
CA ALA A 80 -10.35 4.43 -10.81
C ALA A 80 -9.57 4.79 -12.09
N ASP A 81 -8.33 5.28 -11.96
CA ASP A 81 -7.46 5.58 -13.10
C ASP A 81 -7.15 4.35 -13.95
N ARG A 82 -7.04 3.18 -13.31
CA ARG A 82 -6.83 1.90 -14.01
C ARG A 82 -8.10 1.37 -14.68
N GLY A 83 -9.27 1.95 -14.40
CA GLY A 83 -10.55 1.48 -14.91
C GLY A 83 -11.02 0.15 -14.32
N GLU A 84 -10.41 -0.30 -13.21
CA GLU A 84 -10.75 -1.56 -12.52
C GLU A 84 -11.82 -1.33 -11.44
N LEU A 85 -12.86 -0.58 -11.78
CA LEU A 85 -14.01 -0.40 -10.89
C LEU A 85 -15.02 -1.51 -11.16
N ASP A 86 -15.30 -2.31 -10.14
CA ASP A 86 -16.32 -3.35 -10.21
C ASP A 86 -17.71 -2.70 -10.35
N GLY A 87 -18.19 -2.60 -11.59
CA GLY A 87 -19.50 -2.06 -11.91
C GLY A 87 -19.67 -1.78 -13.39
N ASP A 88 -20.71 -2.33 -13.99
CA ASP A 88 -21.13 -2.07 -15.38
C ASP A 88 -21.74 -0.66 -15.56
N ALA A 89 -21.38 0.28 -14.67
CA ALA A 89 -21.85 1.65 -14.70
C ALA A 89 -21.02 2.40 -15.73
N THR A 90 -21.65 2.73 -16.86
CA THR A 90 -21.01 3.48 -17.93
C THR A 90 -20.49 4.82 -17.38
N PHE A 91 -19.34 5.26 -17.88
CA PHE A 91 -18.72 6.55 -17.52
C PHE A 91 -19.71 7.72 -17.57
N GLU A 92 -20.65 7.67 -18.51
CA GLU A 92 -21.74 8.63 -18.69
C GLU A 92 -22.69 8.71 -17.48
N GLN A 93 -23.13 7.56 -16.96
CA GLN A 93 -23.96 7.51 -15.74
C GLN A 93 -23.21 8.05 -14.51
N MET A 94 -21.89 7.85 -14.47
CA MET A 94 -21.04 8.36 -13.39
C MET A 94 -20.87 9.88 -13.47
N GLN A 95 -20.78 10.43 -14.69
CA GLN A 95 -20.77 11.87 -14.93
C GLN A 95 -22.10 12.53 -14.56
N GLU A 96 -23.23 11.92 -14.92
CA GLU A 96 -24.57 12.41 -14.55
C GLU A 96 -24.74 12.52 -13.04
N LYS A 97 -24.37 11.46 -12.30
CA LYS A 97 -24.40 11.48 -10.82
C LYS A 97 -23.54 12.60 -10.25
N THR A 98 -22.33 12.80 -10.79
CA THR A 98 -21.39 13.83 -10.33
C THR A 98 -21.90 15.26 -10.57
N LYS A 99 -22.58 15.52 -11.69
CA LYS A 99 -23.18 16.84 -12.00
C LYS A 99 -24.13 17.34 -10.90
N HIS A 100 -24.85 16.44 -10.24
CA HIS A 100 -25.81 16.80 -9.20
C HIS A 100 -25.20 16.97 -7.79
N VAL A 101 -23.99 16.47 -7.56
CA VAL A 101 -23.31 16.54 -6.24
C VAL A 101 -22.70 17.93 -5.97
N GLY A 102 -22.27 18.65 -7.02
CA GLY A 102 -21.70 20.00 -6.89
C GLY A 102 -22.71 21.06 -6.38
N GLY A 103 -24.01 20.83 -6.54
CA GLY A 103 -25.06 21.78 -6.13
C GLY A 103 -25.53 21.63 -4.67
N GLN A 104 -25.24 20.52 -4.00
CA GLN A 104 -25.74 20.24 -2.65
C GLN A 104 -24.80 20.69 -1.52
N LYS A 105 -23.50 20.93 -1.81
CA LYS A 105 -22.52 21.39 -0.81
C LYS A 105 -22.63 22.89 -0.43
N GLY A 106 -23.70 23.58 -0.82
CA GLY A 106 -23.88 25.02 -0.61
C GLY A 106 -25.09 25.44 0.25
N LYS A 107 -25.76 24.50 0.93
CA LYS A 107 -26.85 24.81 1.87
C LYS A 107 -26.76 23.94 3.12
N GLN A 108 -25.95 24.37 4.08
CA GLN A 108 -26.15 24.19 5.52
C GLN A 108 -25.12 25.04 6.27
#